data_AF-A0A526TIK9-F1
#
_entry.id   AF-A0A526TIK9-F1
#
_cell.length_a   1.000
_cell.length_b   1.000
_cell.length_c   1.000
_cell.angle_alpha   90.00
_cell.angle_beta   90.00
_cell.angle_gamma   90.00
#
_symmetry.space_group_name_H-M   'P 1'
#
loop_
_entity.id
_entity.type
_entity.pdbx_description
1 polymer ?
#
loop_
_entity_poly.entity_id
_entity_poly.type
_entity_poly.pdbx_seq_one_letter_code
_entity_poly.pdbx_strand_id
1 'polypeptide(L)'
;VGTLAPLGRIEEVLRGARIGYWSKPPSGALDSGIAAVVSHALTCFDTFGATVEPIDLPGGDLLDLFQHHWFTGAAARLALVPPSERAGIDPGFLEIAQAGAAFDVHTLVAAQLERAEFGAAMD
;
A
#
# COMPACT_ATOMS: atom_id res chain seq x y z
N VAL A 1 28.99 6.27 0.74
CA VAL A 1 28.36 5.49 -0.36
C VAL A 1 27.99 4.14 0.23
N GLY A 2 26.71 3.85 0.39
CA GLY A 2 26.26 2.56 0.92
C GLY A 2 26.24 1.54 -0.21
N THR A 3 27.10 0.54 -0.14
CA THR A 3 27.03 -0.62 -1.04
C THR A 3 25.94 -1.53 -0.50
N LEU A 4 24.85 -1.71 -1.24
CA LEU A 4 23.85 -2.71 -0.90
C LEU A 4 24.51 -4.10 -0.99
N ALA A 5 24.11 -5.00 -0.09
CA ALA A 5 24.53 -6.39 -0.18
C ALA A 5 24.14 -6.95 -1.57
N PRO A 6 24.96 -7.84 -2.15
CA PRO A 6 24.56 -8.53 -3.37
C PRO A 6 23.24 -9.26 -3.12
N LEU A 7 22.35 -9.22 -4.11
CA LEU A 7 21.14 -10.04 -4.07
C LEU A 7 21.59 -11.50 -3.96
N GLY A 8 21.11 -12.18 -2.91
CA GLY A 8 21.34 -13.62 -2.75
C GLY A 8 20.79 -14.38 -3.95
N ARG A 9 21.29 -15.60 -4.17
CA ARG A 9 20.73 -16.48 -5.20
C ARG A 9 19.27 -16.77 -4.86
N ILE A 10 18.36 -16.51 -5.79
CA ILE A 10 16.91 -16.63 -5.54
C ILE A 10 16.54 -18.04 -5.09
N GLU A 11 17.26 -19.05 -5.57
CA GLU A 11 17.08 -20.46 -5.22
C GLU A 11 17.44 -20.76 -3.76
N GLU A 12 18.38 -20.01 -3.17
CA GLU A 12 18.74 -20.13 -1.76
C GLU A 12 17.71 -19.44 -0.87
N VAL A 13 17.16 -18.31 -1.32
CA VAL A 13 16.11 -17.56 -0.60
C VAL A 13 14.79 -18.32 -0.59
N LEU A 14 14.43 -18.96 -1.70
CA LEU A 14 13.14 -19.64 -1.85
C LEU A 14 13.11 -21.05 -1.27
N ARG A 15 14.26 -21.70 -1.09
CA ARG A 15 14.32 -23.08 -0.59
C ARG A 15 13.71 -23.19 0.81
N GLY A 16 12.58 -23.89 0.91
CA GLY A 16 11.84 -24.09 2.17
C GLY A 16 11.06 -22.87 2.63
N ALA A 17 10.97 -21.81 1.83
CA ALA A 17 10.19 -20.62 2.17
C ALA A 17 8.68 -20.93 2.14
N ARG A 18 7.93 -20.29 3.04
CA ARG A 18 6.47 -20.23 3.02
C ARG A 18 6.05 -18.82 2.66
N ILE A 19 5.31 -18.68 1.56
CA ILE A 19 4.98 -17.39 0.97
C ILE A 19 3.46 -17.25 0.98
N GLY A 20 2.97 -16.30 1.77
CA GLY A 20 1.58 -15.88 1.69
C GLY A 20 1.34 -15.03 0.44
N TYR A 21 0.38 -15.43 -0.40
CA TYR A 21 -0.01 -14.69 -1.59
C TYR A 21 -1.41 -14.07 -1.43
N TRP A 22 -1.46 -12.76 -1.26
CA TRP A 22 -2.69 -11.98 -1.29
C TRP A 22 -3.00 -11.52 -2.71
N SER A 23 -3.90 -12.21 -3.38
CA SER A 23 -4.18 -12.01 -4.82
C SER A 23 -5.27 -10.98 -5.09
N LYS A 24 -6.09 -10.66 -4.08
CA LYS A 24 -7.20 -9.72 -4.19
C LYS A 24 -6.72 -8.32 -3.82
N PRO A 25 -6.86 -7.32 -4.71
CA PRO A 25 -6.46 -5.97 -4.36
C PRO A 25 -7.37 -5.41 -3.26
N PRO A 26 -6.83 -4.57 -2.35
CA PRO A 26 -7.61 -3.92 -1.29
C PRO A 26 -8.68 -2.97 -1.83
N SER A 27 -8.54 -2.51 -3.08
CA SER A 27 -9.54 -1.71 -3.79
C SER A 27 -9.46 -1.94 -5.29
N GLY A 28 -10.59 -1.80 -5.97
CA GLY A 28 -10.72 -2.04 -7.41
C GLY A 28 -10.71 -3.53 -7.78
N ALA A 29 -10.31 -3.80 -9.03
CA ALA A 29 -10.25 -5.16 -9.58
C ALA A 29 -8.86 -5.41 -10.18
N LEU A 30 -8.38 -6.65 -10.02
CA LEU A 30 -7.15 -7.08 -10.67
C LEU A 30 -7.44 -7.45 -12.12
N ASP A 31 -6.66 -6.89 -13.04
CA ASP A 31 -6.72 -7.26 -14.45
C ASP A 31 -6.39 -8.76 -14.63
N SER A 32 -7.19 -9.46 -15.44
CA SER A 32 -7.05 -10.91 -15.61
C SER A 32 -5.75 -11.33 -16.28
N GLY A 33 -5.21 -10.49 -17.17
CA GLY A 33 -3.90 -10.73 -17.80
C GLY A 33 -2.77 -10.64 -16.79
N ILE A 34 -2.82 -9.64 -15.91
CA ILE A 34 -1.86 -9.51 -14.79
C ILE A 34 -1.99 -10.69 -13.83
N ALA A 35 -3.21 -11.08 -13.46
CA ALA A 35 -3.46 -12.24 -12.60
C ALA A 35 -2.83 -13.52 -13.19
N ALA A 36 -2.97 -13.74 -14.50
CA ALA A 36 -2.39 -14.89 -15.18
C ALA A 36 -0.85 -14.87 -15.17
N VAL A 37 -0.23 -13.72 -15.44
CA VAL A 37 1.23 -13.56 -15.44
C VAL A 37 1.80 -13.80 -14.04
N VAL A 38 1.19 -13.22 -13.00
CA VAL A 38 1.63 -13.42 -11.60
C VAL A 38 1.46 -14.88 -11.19
N SER A 39 0.31 -15.49 -11.51
CA SER A 39 0.07 -16.91 -11.21
C SER A 39 1.10 -17.81 -11.87
N HIS A 40 1.46 -17.54 -13.13
CA HIS A 40 2.51 -18.27 -13.83
C HIS A 40 3.86 -18.11 -13.13
N ALA A 41 4.24 -16.88 -12.74
CA ALA A 41 5.49 -16.63 -12.04
C ALA A 41 5.59 -17.38 -10.70
N LEU A 42 4.49 -17.49 -9.96
CA LEU A 42 4.45 -18.22 -8.68
C LEU A 42 4.68 -19.73 -8.86
N THR A 43 4.37 -20.32 -10.01
CA THR A 43 4.69 -21.74 -10.28
C THR A 43 6.20 -22.01 -10.28
N CYS A 44 7.02 -21.02 -10.63
CA CYS A 44 8.47 -21.13 -10.57
C CYS A 44 9.00 -21.19 -9.13
N PHE A 45 8.21 -20.81 -8.12
CA PHE A 45 8.69 -20.81 -6.74
C PHE A 45 8.68 -22.23 -6.16
N ASP A 46 7.73 -23.07 -6.58
CA ASP A 46 7.67 -24.49 -6.24
C ASP A 46 8.90 -25.25 -6.75
N THR A 47 9.40 -24.92 -7.95
CA THR A 47 10.61 -25.55 -8.52
C THR A 47 11.87 -25.25 -7.70
N PHE A 48 11.87 -24.17 -6.90
CA PHE A 48 12.93 -23.83 -5.96
C PHE A 48 12.68 -24.33 -4.53
N GLY A 49 11.59 -25.07 -4.31
CA GLY A 49 11.22 -25.65 -3.02
C GLY A 49 10.54 -24.69 -2.07
N ALA A 50 9.96 -23.60 -2.57
CA ALA A 50 9.05 -22.75 -1.79
C ALA A 50 7.63 -23.29 -1.83
N THR A 51 6.84 -22.94 -0.83
CA THR A 51 5.39 -23.17 -0.80
C THR A 51 4.68 -21.84 -0.86
N VAL A 52 3.67 -21.74 -1.74
CA VAL A 52 2.85 -20.55 -1.88
C VAL A 52 1.46 -20.87 -1.34
N GLU A 53 1.03 -20.16 -0.32
CA GLU A 53 -0.26 -20.32 0.33
C GLU A 53 -1.12 -19.08 0.06
N PRO A 54 -2.37 -19.22 -0.40
CA PRO A 54 -3.26 -18.07 -0.53
C PRO A 54 -3.55 -17.49 0.86
N ILE A 55 -3.52 -16.16 0.97
CA ILE A 55 -3.91 -15.44 2.19
C ILE A 55 -4.87 -14.31 1.84
N ASP A 56 -5.64 -13.90 2.83
CA ASP A 56 -6.38 -12.63 2.81
C ASP A 56 -5.85 -11.77 3.95
N LEU A 57 -5.55 -10.50 3.66
CA LEU A 57 -5.23 -9.56 4.73
C LEU A 57 -6.53 -9.00 5.33
N PRO A 58 -6.52 -8.69 6.64
CA PRO A 58 -7.67 -8.10 7.32
C PRO A 58 -7.96 -6.69 6.80
N GLY A 59 -9.09 -6.12 7.19
CA GLY A 59 -9.41 -4.71 6.92
C GLY A 59 -10.65 -4.50 6.04
N GLY A 60 -11.26 -3.32 6.21
CA GLY A 60 -12.43 -2.87 5.46
C GLY A 60 -12.02 -2.14 4.18
N ASP A 61 -12.53 -0.91 4.00
CA ASP A 61 -12.15 -0.05 2.88
C ASP A 61 -10.75 0.54 3.10
N LEU A 62 -9.73 -0.24 2.75
CA LEU A 62 -8.33 0.16 2.95
C LEU A 62 -7.91 1.34 2.06
N LEU A 63 -8.62 1.59 0.95
CA LEU A 63 -8.36 2.77 0.12
C LEU A 63 -8.88 4.03 0.82
N ASP A 64 -10.11 3.98 1.33
CA ASP A 64 -10.67 5.09 2.11
C ASP A 64 -9.84 5.37 3.37
N LEU A 65 -9.43 4.32 4.10
CA LEU A 65 -8.53 4.44 5.24
C LEU A 65 -7.19 5.10 4.85
N PHE A 66 -6.60 4.69 3.72
CA PHE A 66 -5.39 5.33 3.19
C PHE A 66 -5.64 6.81 2.84
N GLN A 67 -6.76 7.13 2.18
CA GLN A 67 -7.11 8.49 1.77
C GLN A 67 -7.27 9.42 2.96
N HIS A 68 -7.90 8.98 4.05
CA HIS A 68 -7.99 9.78 5.28
C HIS A 68 -6.61 10.24 5.77
N HIS A 69 -5.60 9.37 5.75
CA HIS A 69 -4.25 9.72 6.19
C HIS A 69 -3.48 10.53 5.15
N TRP A 70 -3.55 10.11 3.89
CA TRP A 70 -2.81 10.74 2.81
C TRP A 70 -3.33 12.15 2.54
N PHE A 71 -4.65 12.35 2.51
CA PHE A 71 -5.25 13.62 2.17
C PHE A 71 -5.13 14.62 3.33
N THR A 72 -5.33 14.21 4.59
CA THR A 72 -5.05 15.10 5.74
C THR A 72 -3.58 15.51 5.80
N GLY A 73 -2.66 14.58 5.50
CA GLY A 73 -1.24 14.87 5.35
C GLY A 73 -0.96 15.86 4.21
N ALA A 74 -1.61 15.69 3.06
CA ALA A 74 -1.51 16.61 1.93
C ALA A 74 -2.02 18.01 2.29
N ALA A 75 -3.17 18.10 2.99
CA ALA A 75 -3.72 19.36 3.51
C ALA A 75 -2.73 20.07 4.44
N ALA A 76 -2.18 19.33 5.41
CA ALA A 76 -1.19 19.85 6.35
C ALA A 76 0.08 20.34 5.62
N ARG A 77 0.53 19.61 4.59
CA ARG A 77 1.69 20.03 3.79
C ARG A 77 1.39 21.27 2.96
N LEU A 78 0.23 21.34 2.32
CA LEU A 78 -0.20 22.48 1.50
C LEU A 78 -0.39 23.74 2.34
N ALA A 79 -0.83 23.62 3.61
CA ALA A 79 -0.98 24.74 4.53
C ALA A 79 0.33 25.51 4.77
N LEU A 80 1.48 24.86 4.58
CA LEU A 80 2.81 25.49 4.69
C LEU A 80 3.22 26.27 3.43
N VAL A 81 2.48 26.13 2.33
CA VAL A 81 2.78 26.80 1.05
C VAL A 81 1.86 28.01 0.88
N PRO A 82 2.41 29.23 0.72
CA PRO A 82 1.61 30.43 0.49
C PRO A 82 0.70 30.29 -0.73
N PRO A 83 -0.55 30.81 -0.70
CA PRO A 83 -1.46 30.72 -1.84
C PRO A 83 -0.87 31.22 -3.17
N SER A 84 -0.04 32.25 -3.13
CA SER A 84 0.65 32.83 -4.29
C SER A 84 1.64 31.86 -4.97
N GLU A 85 2.11 30.84 -4.26
CA GLU A 85 3.10 29.87 -4.74
C GLU A 85 2.47 28.55 -5.20
N ARG A 86 1.14 28.40 -5.04
CA ARG A 86 0.44 27.14 -5.36
C ARG A 86 0.20 26.92 -6.86
N ALA A 87 0.40 27.93 -7.69
CA ALA A 87 0.15 27.85 -9.13
C ALA A 87 1.00 26.79 -9.86
N GLY A 88 2.16 26.42 -9.30
CA GLY A 88 3.04 25.38 -9.84
C GLY A 88 2.80 23.98 -9.26
N ILE A 89 1.81 23.81 -8.38
CA ILE A 89 1.50 22.53 -7.75
C ILE A 89 0.58 21.72 -8.66
N ASP A 90 0.81 20.41 -8.71
CA ASP A 90 -0.05 19.47 -9.43
C ASP A 90 -1.55 19.67 -9.03
N PRO A 91 -2.46 19.83 -10.00
CA PRO A 91 -3.88 20.02 -9.71
C PRO A 91 -4.49 18.86 -8.89
N GLY A 92 -4.10 17.61 -9.17
CA GLY A 92 -4.56 16.46 -8.42
C GLY A 92 -4.12 16.50 -6.95
N PHE A 93 -2.91 16.99 -6.69
CA PHE A 93 -2.46 17.23 -5.31
C PHE A 93 -3.30 18.31 -4.60
N LEU A 94 -3.65 19.40 -5.29
CA LEU A 94 -4.50 20.45 -4.73
C LEU A 94 -5.90 19.92 -4.40
N GLU A 95 -6.47 19.10 -5.29
CA GLU A 95 -7.78 18.46 -5.09
C GLU A 95 -7.80 17.57 -3.84
N ILE A 96 -6.82 16.68 -3.70
CA ILE A 96 -6.76 15.79 -2.52
C ILE A 96 -6.44 16.55 -1.23
N ALA A 97 -5.64 17.61 -1.29
CA ALA A 97 -5.35 18.45 -0.13
C ALA A 97 -6.59 19.23 0.31
N GLN A 98 -7.42 19.68 -0.64
CA GLN A 98 -8.71 20.30 -0.33
C GLN A 98 -9.67 19.28 0.29
N ALA A 99 -9.76 18.06 -0.25
CA ALA A 99 -10.57 17.00 0.33
C ALA A 99 -10.11 16.67 1.77
N GLY A 100 -8.79 16.56 1.97
CA GLY A 100 -8.20 16.31 3.28
C GLY A 100 -8.47 17.40 4.32
N ALA A 101 -8.51 18.66 3.89
CA ALA A 101 -8.81 19.80 4.76
C ALA A 101 -10.28 19.82 5.23
N ALA A 102 -11.17 19.08 4.56
CA ALA A 102 -12.58 18.97 4.93
C ALA A 102 -12.85 17.88 5.98
N PHE A 103 -11.89 16.99 6.25
CA PHE A 103 -12.02 16.00 7.31
C PHE A 103 -11.94 16.65 8.68
N ASP A 104 -12.82 16.26 9.59
CA ASP A 104 -12.76 16.70 10.97
C ASP A 104 -11.80 15.84 11.81
N VAL A 105 -11.53 16.29 13.03
CA VAL A 105 -10.62 15.61 13.95
C VAL A 105 -11.13 14.22 14.37
N HIS A 106 -12.44 14.01 14.45
CA HIS A 106 -13.01 12.73 14.84
C HIS A 106 -12.79 11.69 13.75
N THR A 107 -12.99 12.06 12.49
CA THR A 107 -12.68 11.23 11.33
C THR A 107 -11.21 10.82 11.31
N LEU A 108 -10.29 11.77 11.51
CA LEU A 108 -8.86 11.45 11.52
C LEU A 108 -8.48 10.55 12.70
N VAL A 109 -9.03 10.78 13.90
CA VAL A 109 -8.76 9.92 15.07
C VAL A 109 -9.29 8.51 14.86
N ALA A 110 -10.49 8.36 14.31
CA ALA A 110 -11.06 7.05 13.97
C ALA A 110 -10.19 6.31 12.94
N ALA A 111 -9.78 6.99 11.86
CA ALA A 111 -8.88 6.42 10.87
C ALA A 111 -7.55 5.96 11.47
N GLN A 112 -6.96 6.72 12.42
CA GLN A 112 -5.72 6.32 13.08
C GLN A 112 -5.88 5.04 13.92
N LEU A 113 -7.03 4.88 14.58
CA LEU A 113 -7.35 3.66 15.33
C LEU A 113 -7.51 2.47 14.38
N GLU A 114 -8.28 2.62 13.29
CA GLU A 114 -8.44 1.57 12.28
C GLU A 114 -7.11 1.16 11.64
N ARG A 115 -6.23 2.13 11.38
CA ARG A 115 -4.87 1.85 10.88
C ARG A 115 -4.03 1.08 11.89
N ALA A 116 -4.14 1.41 13.17
CA ALA A 116 -3.44 0.70 14.23
C ALA A 116 -3.96 -0.75 14.37
N GLU A 117 -5.27 -0.96 14.27
CA GLU A 117 -5.88 -2.29 14.27
C GLU A 117 -5.44 -3.12 13.06
N PHE A 118 -5.45 -2.53 11.85
CA PHE A 118 -4.92 -3.19 10.65
C PHE A 118 -3.45 -3.57 10.83
N GLY A 119 -2.62 -2.66 11.34
CA GLY A 119 -1.20 -2.93 11.61
C GLY A 119 -1.01 -4.07 12.61
N ALA A 120 -1.74 -4.05 13.72
CA ALA A 120 -1.64 -5.09 14.75
C ALA A 120 -2.10 -6.47 14.25
N ALA A 121 -3.00 -6.54 13.27
CA ALA A 121 -3.44 -7.79 12.68
C ALA A 121 -2.48 -8.35 11.61
N MET A 122 -1.44 -7.58 11.26
CA MET A 122 -0.39 -7.94 10.30
C MET A 122 0.94 -8.36 10.96
N ASP A 123 1.09 -8.14 12.27
CA ASP A 123 2.24 -8.54 13.10
C ASP A 123 2.15 -10.01 13.57
#